data_AF-A0A3C7Z737-F1
#
_entry.id   AF-A0A3C7Z737-F1
#
_cell.length_a   1.000
_cell.length_b   1.000
_cell.length_c   1.000
_cell.angle_alpha   90.00
_cell.angle_beta   90.00
_cell.angle_gamma   90.00
#
_symmetry.space_group_name_H-M   'P 1'
#
loop_
_entity.id
_entity.type
_entity.pdbx_description
1 polymer ?
#
loop_
_entity_poly.entity_id
_entity_poly.type
_entity_poly.pdbx_seq_one_letter_code
_entity_poly.pdbx_strand_id
1 'polypeptide(L)'
;MFVLGGCRRDAIQETHPWHLWKGFSEKDIDTYKSVKHSGGDEALKRHFGFLFHAPIFGGWKNYIALRPRNYSGTYRIGWVIYKKNRLQEASIHKLVLNSSPIRLLSGSELFSGYFFAINEEGEQIDLEIVGSGRLGDGQFPQSRLF
;
A
#
# COMPACT_ATOMS: atom_id res chain seq x y z
N MET A 1 16.42 -3.55 9.37
CA MET A 1 17.61 -3.48 8.49
C MET A 1 17.45 -2.29 7.55
N PHE A 2 18.31 -1.28 7.66
CA PHE A 2 18.27 -0.04 6.87
C PHE A 2 19.13 -0.20 5.62
N VAL A 3 18.55 -0.14 4.42
CA VAL A 3 19.30 -0.30 3.18
C VAL A 3 19.76 1.08 2.66
N LEU A 4 21.06 1.19 2.38
CA LEU A 4 21.77 2.35 1.85
C LEU A 4 21.22 2.76 0.48
N GLY A 5 20.52 3.90 0.40
CA GLY A 5 20.13 4.56 -0.85
C GLY A 5 18.84 5.36 -0.68
N GLY A 6 18.91 6.56 -0.11
CA GLY A 6 17.80 7.53 0.00
C GLY A 6 16.60 7.11 0.90
N CYS A 7 16.37 5.81 1.10
CA CYS A 7 15.23 5.23 1.82
C CYS A 7 15.57 4.93 3.30
N ARG A 8 16.47 5.71 3.91
CA ARG A 8 17.01 5.45 5.28
C ARG A 8 15.95 5.41 6.39
N ARG A 9 14.72 5.88 6.13
CA ARG A 9 13.63 5.96 7.11
C ARG A 9 12.52 4.93 6.89
N ASP A 10 12.50 4.25 5.75
CA ASP A 10 11.41 3.34 5.40
C ASP A 10 11.70 1.94 5.95
N ALA A 11 10.80 1.42 6.77
CA ALA A 11 10.88 0.07 7.35
C ALA A 11 10.48 -0.99 6.31
N ILE A 12 11.31 -1.15 5.27
CA ILE A 12 11.07 -2.05 4.13
C ILE A 12 10.72 -3.49 4.56
N GLN A 13 11.21 -3.95 5.71
CA GLN A 13 10.89 -5.29 6.23
C GLN A 13 9.41 -5.46 6.60
N GLU A 14 8.67 -4.39 6.85
CA GLU A 14 7.23 -4.44 7.18
C GLU A 14 6.43 -4.98 6.00
N THR A 15 6.88 -4.79 4.76
CA THR A 15 6.20 -5.23 3.53
C THR A 15 6.28 -6.74 3.22
N HIS A 16 6.96 -7.54 4.04
CA HIS A 16 7.17 -8.96 3.75
C HIS A 16 5.86 -9.78 3.88
N PRO A 17 5.65 -10.82 3.04
CA PRO A 17 4.48 -11.71 3.12
C PRO A 17 4.08 -12.26 4.49
N TRP A 18 5.01 -12.39 5.46
CA TRP A 18 4.66 -12.89 6.80
C TRP A 18 3.89 -11.86 7.63
N HIS A 19 3.91 -10.58 7.23
CA HIS A 19 3.10 -9.51 7.80
C HIS A 19 1.74 -9.36 7.11
N LEU A 20 1.32 -10.31 6.27
CA LEU A 20 0.04 -10.25 5.56
C LEU A 20 -0.94 -11.32 6.06
N TRP A 21 -2.19 -10.92 6.27
CA TRP A 21 -3.32 -11.83 6.32
C TRP A 21 -3.89 -12.02 4.91
N LYS A 22 -4.18 -13.28 4.57
CA LYS A 22 -4.73 -13.73 3.28
C LYS A 22 -5.91 -14.66 3.55
N GLY A 23 -6.73 -14.92 2.53
CA GLY A 23 -7.84 -15.88 2.62
C GLY A 23 -9.23 -15.27 2.82
N PHE A 24 -9.40 -13.97 2.58
CA PHE A 24 -10.71 -13.33 2.43
C PHE A 24 -11.07 -13.19 0.95
N SER A 25 -12.36 -13.03 0.61
CA SER A 25 -12.75 -12.70 -0.75
C SER A 25 -12.63 -11.20 -0.98
N GLU A 26 -12.07 -10.83 -2.12
CA GLU A 26 -12.14 -9.48 -2.69
C GLU A 26 -13.57 -8.94 -2.80
N LYS A 27 -14.58 -9.82 -2.85
CA LYS A 27 -16.00 -9.45 -2.88
C LYS A 27 -16.52 -8.93 -1.53
N ASP A 28 -15.81 -9.23 -0.45
CA ASP A 28 -16.15 -8.77 0.90
C ASP A 28 -15.73 -7.31 1.12
N ILE A 29 -15.01 -6.70 0.17
CA ILE A 29 -14.53 -5.33 0.24
C ILE A 29 -15.52 -4.38 -0.42
N ASP A 30 -15.96 -3.38 0.34
CA ASP A 30 -16.78 -2.29 -0.15
C ASP A 30 -15.92 -1.32 -0.98
N THR A 31 -16.07 -1.41 -2.30
CA THR A 31 -15.31 -0.55 -3.22
C THR A 31 -15.64 0.94 -3.10
N TYR A 32 -16.76 1.33 -2.48
CA TYR A 32 -17.12 2.74 -2.26
C TYR A 32 -16.36 3.39 -1.11
N LYS A 33 -15.94 2.59 -0.12
CA LYS A 33 -15.06 3.01 0.99
C LYS A 33 -13.58 2.78 0.69
N SER A 34 -13.26 2.41 -0.55
CA SER A 34 -11.91 2.06 -0.98
C SER A 34 -11.36 3.12 -1.92
N VAL A 35 -10.04 3.27 -1.93
CA VAL A 35 -9.35 4.12 -2.90
C VAL A 35 -8.91 3.27 -4.08
N LYS A 36 -9.50 3.51 -5.24
CA LYS A 36 -9.04 2.92 -6.50
C LYS A 36 -7.63 3.40 -6.81
N HIS A 37 -6.78 2.47 -7.25
CA HIS A 37 -5.47 2.80 -7.76
C HIS A 37 -5.22 2.11 -9.09
N SER A 38 -4.56 2.83 -9.99
CA SER A 38 -3.92 2.30 -11.18
C SER A 38 -2.45 2.70 -11.07
N GLY A 39 -1.54 1.76 -11.32
CA GLY A 39 -0.13 2.09 -11.26
C GLY A 39 0.30 3.06 -12.36
N GLY A 40 1.51 3.58 -12.23
CA GLY A 40 2.12 4.51 -13.18
C GLY A 40 3.04 3.83 -14.19
N ASP A 41 3.39 4.59 -15.23
CA ASP A 41 4.09 4.15 -16.44
C ASP A 41 5.55 3.64 -16.20
N GLU A 42 6.15 3.93 -15.04
CA GLU A 42 7.60 3.76 -14.84
C GLU A 42 8.07 2.43 -14.22
N ALA A 43 7.19 1.44 -14.04
CA ALA A 43 7.63 0.18 -13.43
C ALA A 43 8.23 -0.78 -14.47
N LEU A 44 9.54 -1.04 -14.36
CA LEU A 44 10.19 -2.10 -15.13
C LEU A 44 9.58 -3.47 -14.79
N LYS A 45 9.19 -4.18 -15.84
CA LYS A 45 8.52 -5.50 -15.87
C LYS A 45 9.20 -6.52 -14.94
N ARG A 46 8.70 -6.76 -13.71
CA ARG A 46 9.03 -7.99 -12.95
C ARG A 46 8.05 -8.34 -11.83
N HIS A 47 8.09 -9.63 -11.44
CA HIS A 47 7.06 -10.40 -10.72
C HIS A 47 6.91 -10.06 -9.22
N PHE A 48 5.69 -10.26 -8.73
CA PHE A 48 5.21 -9.95 -7.38
C PHE A 48 5.67 -10.94 -6.30
N GLY A 49 6.01 -10.40 -5.14
CA GLY A 49 6.31 -11.11 -3.90
C GLY A 49 7.43 -10.45 -3.09
N PHE A 50 8.45 -9.92 -3.77
CA PHE A 50 9.72 -9.50 -3.15
C PHE A 50 10.25 -8.12 -3.59
N LEU A 51 9.54 -7.36 -4.43
CA LEU A 51 10.07 -6.09 -4.97
C LEU A 51 10.03 -4.89 -4.01
N PHE A 52 9.49 -5.06 -2.82
CA PHE A 52 9.67 -4.08 -1.74
C PHE A 52 11.11 -4.05 -1.22
N HIS A 53 11.89 -5.13 -1.37
CA HIS A 53 13.23 -5.23 -0.78
C HIS A 53 14.33 -4.44 -1.49
N ALA A 54 14.01 -3.77 -2.61
CA ALA A 54 15.03 -3.21 -3.49
C ALA A 54 14.53 -2.02 -4.35
N PRO A 55 14.06 -0.90 -3.77
CA PRO A 55 13.76 0.33 -4.54
C PRO A 55 14.97 0.85 -5.34
N ILE A 56 16.18 0.43 -4.97
CA ILE A 56 17.46 0.76 -5.61
C ILE A 56 17.73 -0.11 -6.85
N PHE A 57 17.20 -1.33 -6.93
CA PHE A 57 17.38 -2.25 -8.07
C PHE A 57 16.19 -2.25 -9.04
N GLY A 58 15.50 -1.12 -9.18
CA GLY A 58 14.41 -0.95 -10.17
C GLY A 58 13.01 -1.30 -9.68
N GLY A 59 12.77 -1.27 -8.36
CA GLY A 59 11.44 -1.42 -7.76
C GLY A 59 10.52 -0.21 -7.98
N TRP A 60 9.30 -0.28 -7.46
CA TRP A 60 8.30 0.79 -7.56
C TRP A 60 8.70 1.99 -6.72
N LYS A 61 8.53 3.20 -7.28
CA LYS A 61 8.96 4.46 -6.63
C LYS A 61 7.83 5.43 -6.39
N ASN A 62 6.74 5.36 -7.16
CA ASN A 62 5.62 6.26 -6.97
C ASN A 62 4.72 5.72 -5.86
N TYR A 63 4.23 6.63 -5.02
CA TYR A 63 3.31 6.31 -3.94
C TYR A 63 2.11 7.23 -3.95
N ILE A 64 1.03 6.77 -3.33
CA ILE A 64 -0.06 7.62 -2.88
C ILE A 64 -0.07 7.69 -1.36
N ALA A 65 -0.37 8.86 -0.83
CA ALA A 65 -0.56 9.08 0.59
C ALA A 65 -2.05 9.01 0.93
N LEU A 66 -2.39 8.17 1.90
CA LEU A 66 -3.75 7.83 2.27
C LEU A 66 -3.99 8.08 3.76
N ARG A 67 -5.21 8.48 4.09
CA ARG A 67 -5.70 8.50 5.47
C ARG A 67 -7.15 8.03 5.57
N PRO A 68 -7.57 7.53 6.74
CA PRO A 68 -8.98 7.36 7.03
C PRO A 68 -9.72 8.69 6.98
N ARG A 69 -10.91 8.68 6.38
CA ARG A 69 -11.82 9.82 6.34
C ARG A 69 -12.71 9.79 7.56
N ASN A 70 -12.71 10.87 8.35
CA ASN A 70 -13.53 11.02 9.56
C ASN A 70 -13.38 9.88 10.59
N TYR A 71 -12.21 9.25 10.65
CA TYR A 71 -11.91 8.18 11.60
C TYR A 71 -10.56 8.43 12.27
N SER A 72 -10.53 8.37 13.60
CA SER A 72 -9.36 8.66 14.44
C SER A 72 -8.85 7.45 15.24
N GLY A 73 -9.53 6.31 15.14
CA GLY A 73 -9.12 5.08 15.79
C GLY A 73 -7.93 4.41 15.10
N THR A 74 -7.52 3.29 15.66
CA THR A 74 -6.54 2.39 15.04
C THR A 74 -7.16 1.65 13.86
N TYR A 75 -6.35 1.33 12.86
CA TYR A 75 -6.80 0.62 11.67
C TYR A 75 -5.69 -0.25 11.08
N ARG A 76 -6.06 -1.14 10.17
CA ARG A 76 -5.13 -1.89 9.33
C ARG A 76 -5.38 -1.57 7.88
N ILE A 77 -4.32 -1.52 7.08
CA ILE A 77 -4.42 -1.27 5.65
C ILE A 77 -4.44 -2.59 4.90
N GLY A 78 -5.25 -2.67 3.85
CA GLY A 78 -5.29 -3.78 2.92
C GLY A 78 -5.32 -3.32 1.47
N TRP A 79 -5.09 -4.26 0.58
CA TRP A 79 -5.10 -4.04 -0.86
C TRP A 79 -5.67 -5.24 -1.60
N VAL A 80 -6.30 -4.95 -2.73
CA VAL A 80 -6.61 -5.92 -3.76
C VAL A 80 -6.00 -5.45 -5.06
N ILE A 81 -5.27 -6.36 -5.72
CA ILE A 81 -4.49 -6.08 -6.92
C ILE A 81 -4.89 -7.06 -8.01
N TYR A 82 -5.17 -6.52 -9.19
CA TYR A 82 -5.50 -7.23 -10.41
C TYR A 82 -4.43 -6.98 -11.48
N LYS A 83 -4.24 -7.97 -12.35
CA LYS A 83 -3.48 -7.84 -13.59
C LYS A 83 -4.33 -8.36 -14.73
N LYS A 84 -4.66 -7.50 -15.71
CA LYS A 84 -5.56 -7.85 -16.82
C LYS A 84 -6.85 -8.53 -16.33
N ASN A 85 -7.51 -7.93 -15.32
CA ASN A 85 -8.73 -8.41 -14.68
C ASN A 85 -8.62 -9.77 -13.94
N ARG A 86 -7.41 -10.30 -13.74
CA ARG A 86 -7.18 -11.49 -12.91
C ARG A 86 -6.65 -11.08 -11.55
N LEU A 87 -7.31 -11.53 -10.48
CA LEU A 87 -6.84 -11.32 -9.11
C LEU A 87 -5.41 -11.86 -8.98
N GLN A 88 -4.50 -11.01 -8.50
CA GLN A 88 -3.11 -11.38 -8.21
C GLN A 88 -2.89 -11.48 -6.71
N GLU A 89 -3.46 -10.54 -5.95
CA GLU A 89 -3.32 -10.49 -4.50
C GLU A 89 -4.53 -9.82 -3.87
N ALA A 90 -4.99 -10.38 -2.76
CA ALA A 90 -5.87 -9.73 -1.80
C ALA A 90 -5.24 -9.96 -0.43
N SER A 91 -4.88 -8.88 0.28
CA SER A 91 -4.13 -8.98 1.53
C SER A 91 -4.44 -7.82 2.47
N ILE A 92 -4.34 -8.10 3.77
CA ILE A 92 -4.41 -7.10 4.84
C ILE A 92 -3.10 -7.13 5.60
N HIS A 93 -2.50 -5.97 5.82
CA HIS A 93 -1.28 -5.86 6.61
C HIS A 93 -1.59 -6.05 8.10
N LYS A 94 -0.81 -6.88 8.79
CA LYS A 94 -1.01 -7.26 10.20
C LYS A 94 -0.77 -6.11 11.17
N LEU A 95 0.11 -5.18 10.81
CA LEU A 95 0.45 -4.03 11.65
C LEU A 95 -0.76 -3.12 11.86
N VAL A 96 -1.03 -2.83 13.13
CA VAL A 96 -2.01 -1.84 13.55
C VAL A 96 -1.41 -0.44 13.40
N LEU A 97 -2.14 0.44 12.71
CA LEU A 97 -1.75 1.81 12.42
C LEU A 97 -2.50 2.76 13.33
N ASN A 98 -1.77 3.66 13.96
CA ASN A 98 -2.26 4.80 14.72
C ASN A 98 -1.77 6.14 14.16
N SER A 99 -1.00 6.10 13.07
CA SER A 99 -0.39 7.25 12.41
C SER A 99 -1.01 7.45 11.03
N SER A 100 -1.35 8.69 10.71
CA SER A 100 -1.89 9.06 9.40
C SER A 100 -1.28 10.39 8.94
N PRO A 101 -0.95 10.55 7.64
CA PRO A 101 -1.18 9.61 6.55
C PRO A 101 -0.16 8.47 6.49
N ILE A 102 -0.48 7.44 5.70
CA ILE A 102 0.44 6.37 5.28
C ILE A 102 0.71 6.48 3.78
N ARG A 103 1.85 5.97 3.31
CA ARG A 103 2.19 5.85 1.90
C ARG A 103 2.03 4.41 1.43
N LEU A 104 1.39 4.23 0.28
CA LEU A 104 1.28 2.94 -0.41
C LEU A 104 1.88 3.07 -1.81
N LEU A 105 2.70 2.11 -2.21
CA LEU A 105 3.28 2.10 -3.55
C LEU A 105 2.20 1.85 -4.62
N SER A 106 2.13 2.74 -5.61
CA SER A 106 1.07 2.71 -6.64
C SER A 106 1.32 1.68 -7.73
N GLY A 107 2.57 1.27 -7.91
CA GLY A 107 2.96 0.22 -8.84
C GLY A 107 2.97 0.56 -10.33
N SER A 108 2.99 -0.49 -11.16
CA SER A 108 2.98 -0.40 -12.64
C SER A 108 1.57 -0.19 -13.18
N GLU A 109 1.44 0.53 -14.29
CA GLU A 109 0.21 0.63 -15.09
C GLU A 109 -0.43 -0.72 -15.46
N LEU A 110 0.35 -1.80 -15.47
CA LEU A 110 -0.13 -3.16 -15.71
C LEU A 110 -1.01 -3.71 -14.57
N PHE A 111 -1.00 -3.05 -13.42
CA PHE A 111 -1.77 -3.40 -12.25
C PHE A 111 -2.81 -2.33 -11.93
N SER A 112 -3.98 -2.81 -11.54
CA SER A 112 -5.07 -2.00 -11.03
C SER A 112 -5.60 -2.63 -9.76
N GLY A 113 -6.32 -1.85 -8.97
CA GLY A 113 -6.81 -2.36 -7.71
C GLY A 113 -7.44 -1.29 -6.86
N TYR A 114 -7.55 -1.63 -5.58
CA TYR A 114 -7.99 -0.68 -4.58
C TYR A 114 -7.30 -0.94 -3.26
N PHE A 115 -7.11 0.14 -2.52
CA PHE A 115 -6.67 0.14 -1.14
C PHE A 115 -7.88 0.34 -0.24
N PHE A 116 -7.92 -0.38 0.86
CA PHE A 116 -9.00 -0.32 1.84
C PHE A 116 -8.42 -0.37 3.25
N ALA A 117 -9.18 0.05 4.24
CA ALA A 117 -8.77 -0.03 5.63
C ALA A 117 -9.88 -0.66 6.48
N ILE A 118 -9.48 -1.39 7.51
CA ILE A 118 -10.38 -2.00 8.49
C ILE A 118 -10.06 -1.52 9.90
N ASN A 119 -11.08 -1.30 10.72
CA ASN A 119 -10.92 -0.98 12.14
C ASN A 119 -10.65 -2.26 12.96
N GLU A 120 -10.65 -2.14 14.29
CA GLU A 120 -10.40 -3.26 15.20
C GLU A 120 -11.57 -4.25 15.24
N GLU A 121 -12.78 -3.75 14.97
CA GLU A 121 -14.03 -4.50 14.89
C GLU A 121 -14.16 -5.28 13.56
N GLY A 122 -13.23 -5.07 12.62
CA GLY A 122 -13.25 -5.71 11.30
C GLY A 122 -14.14 -5.00 10.28
N GLU A 123 -14.66 -3.83 10.60
CA GLU A 123 -15.46 -3.01 9.70
C GLU A 123 -14.57 -2.17 8.77
N GLN A 124 -15.00 -2.04 7.53
CA GLN A 124 -14.29 -1.21 6.57
C GLN A 124 -14.56 0.28 6.80
N ILE A 125 -13.48 1.05 6.87
CA ILE A 125 -13.48 2.52 7.02
C ILE A 125 -13.17 3.21 5.70
N ASP A 126 -13.75 4.40 5.50
CA ASP A 126 -13.54 5.20 4.29
C ASP A 126 -12.11 5.75 4.25
N LEU A 127 -11.49 5.74 3.08
CA LEU A 127 -10.14 6.22 2.84
C LEU A 127 -10.17 7.38 1.85
N GLU A 128 -9.29 8.36 2.07
CA GLU A 128 -9.08 9.45 1.11
C GLU A 128 -7.60 9.61 0.74
N ILE A 129 -7.37 10.03 -0.49
CA ILE A 129 -6.05 10.42 -0.99
C ILE A 129 -5.76 11.82 -0.49
N VAL A 130 -4.64 11.98 0.22
CA VAL A 130 -4.16 13.30 0.68
C VAL A 130 -2.95 13.81 -0.08
N GLY A 131 -2.40 12.96 -0.96
CA GLY A 131 -1.33 13.36 -1.86
C GLY A 131 -0.75 12.18 -2.62
N SER A 132 0.22 12.48 -3.47
CA SER A 132 1.01 11.52 -4.20
C SER A 132 2.44 12.03 -4.29
N GLY A 133 3.37 11.11 -4.53
CA GLY A 133 4.77 11.47 -4.60
C GLY A 133 5.63 10.33 -5.11
N ARG A 134 6.93 10.53 -4.98
CA ARG A 134 7.97 9.58 -5.39
C ARG A 134 8.94 9.37 -4.24
N LEU A 135 9.31 8.13 -3.95
CA LEU A 135 10.31 7.81 -2.92
C LEU A 135 11.57 8.66 -3.13
N GLY A 136 11.97 9.38 -2.06
CA GLY A 136 13.10 10.31 -2.08
C GLY A 136 12.73 11.78 -2.33
N ASP A 137 11.47 12.11 -2.60
CA ASP A 137 10.99 13.49 -2.80
C ASP A 137 10.89 14.34 -1.51
N GLY A 138 11.00 13.69 -0.35
CA GLY A 138 10.87 14.34 0.95
C GLY A 138 9.43 14.72 1.34
N GLN A 139 8.44 14.36 0.52
CA GLN A 139 7.04 14.53 0.87
C GLN A 139 6.58 13.43 1.83
N PHE A 140 5.67 13.79 2.75
CA PHE A 140 5.19 12.92 3.83
C PHE A 140 6.31 12.22 4.64
N PRO A 141 7.33 12.94 5.16
CA PRO A 141 8.56 12.35 5.70
C PRO A 141 8.37 11.56 7.01
N GLN A 142 7.21 11.69 7.67
CA GLN A 142 6.84 10.98 8.90
C GLN A 142 5.83 9.84 8.66
N SER A 143 5.35 9.69 7.42
CA SER A 143 4.40 8.63 7.07
C SER A 143 5.12 7.31 6.86
N ARG A 144 4.51 6.23 7.35
CA ARG A 144 4.97 4.86 7.08
C ARG A 144 4.75 4.50 5.62
N LEU A 145 5.62 3.66 5.06
CA LEU A 145 5.54 3.16 3.69
C LEU A 145 5.16 1.67 3.71
N PHE A 146 4.15 1.31 2.91
CA PHE A 146 3.66 -0.05 2.70
C PHE A 146 3.65 -0.42 1.21
#